data_AF-A0A7K4S208-F1
#
_entry.id   AF-A0A7K4S208-F1
#
_cell.length_a   1.000
_cell.length_b   1.000
_cell.length_c   1.000
_cell.angle_alpha   90.00
_cell.angle_beta   90.00
_cell.angle_gamma   90.00
#
_symmetry.space_group_name_H-M   'P 1'
#
loop_
_entity.id
_entity.type
_entity.pdbx_description
1 polymer ?
#
loop_
_entity_poly.entity_id
_entity_poly.type
_entity_poly.pdbx_seq_one_letter_code
_entity_poly.pdbx_strand_id
1 'polypeptide(L)'
;QAEVGKPLRNCITLPGFDFAYGLYIPRTDGGVAEAIGHWNTVNQNRTDIVQKMPRDYITMNRGALKAGYTTAREYNLYYKEKDIRRKEEECTRLKKGPLKLPADMTFGIPARPPTPIFDILQHRYKELWMEQQRALTVAQREETKEVIILQHSTATRQKLPVSHP
;
A
#
# COMPACT_ATOMS: atom_id res chain seq x y z
N GLN A 1 40.12 52.32 22.45
CA GLN A 1 40.30 52.57 21.00
C GLN A 1 40.52 51.24 20.31
N ALA A 2 39.90 51.01 19.16
CA ALA A 2 40.18 49.82 18.35
C ALA A 2 41.52 49.99 17.63
N GLU A 3 42.42 49.01 17.75
CA GLU A 3 43.70 48.99 17.04
C GLU A 3 43.45 48.67 15.55
N VAL A 4 43.92 49.53 14.65
CA VAL A 4 43.73 49.37 13.20
C VAL A 4 44.42 48.07 12.74
N GLY A 5 43.69 47.22 12.02
CA GLY A 5 44.20 45.98 11.44
C GLY A 5 44.07 44.73 12.32
N LYS A 6 43.55 44.84 13.55
CA LYS A 6 43.25 43.66 14.39
C LYS A 6 41.74 43.41 14.46
N PRO A 7 41.30 42.13 14.43
CA PRO A 7 39.89 41.81 14.64
C PRO A 7 39.45 42.16 16.06
N LEU A 8 38.15 42.38 16.24
CA LEU A 8 37.56 42.66 17.55
C LEU A 8 37.85 41.49 18.50
N ARG A 9 38.34 41.81 19.70
CA ARG A 9 38.62 40.79 20.73
C ARG A 9 37.31 40.29 21.31
N ASN A 10 37.00 39.02 21.09
CA ASN A 10 35.92 38.32 21.76
C ASN A 10 36.51 37.61 22.99
N CYS A 11 35.92 37.83 24.17
CA CYS A 11 36.38 37.24 25.45
C CYS A 11 36.03 35.75 25.57
N ILE A 12 36.29 34.96 24.53
CA ILE A 12 36.00 33.53 24.46
C ILE A 12 37.33 32.80 24.51
N THR A 13 37.45 31.87 25.45
CA THR A 13 38.62 30.97 25.53
C THR A 13 38.57 30.04 24.34
N LEU A 14 39.47 30.24 23.38
CA LEU A 14 39.57 29.40 22.20
C LEU A 14 40.22 28.06 22.56
N PRO A 15 39.82 26.97 21.90
CA PRO A 15 40.57 25.71 21.90
C PRO A 15 42.06 25.94 21.57
N GLY A 16 42.92 25.04 22.04
CA GLY A 16 44.37 25.10 21.85
C GLY A 16 44.81 25.15 20.38
N PHE A 17 46.08 25.44 20.15
CA PHE A 17 46.63 25.67 18.80
C PHE A 17 46.43 24.47 17.84
N ASP A 18 46.36 23.25 18.37
CA ASP A 18 46.18 22.03 17.57
C ASP A 18 44.72 21.75 17.19
N PHE A 19 43.78 22.62 17.56
CA PHE A 19 42.37 22.46 17.23
C PHE A 19 42.05 22.96 15.82
N ALA A 20 41.64 22.05 14.94
CA ALA A 20 41.10 22.39 13.63
C ALA A 20 39.62 22.80 13.77
N TYR A 21 39.30 24.04 13.41
CA TYR A 21 37.92 24.50 13.31
C TYR A 21 37.25 23.92 12.06
N GLY A 22 35.95 23.65 12.15
CA GLY A 22 35.14 23.09 11.07
C GLY A 22 34.73 21.64 11.33
N LEU A 23 33.89 21.10 10.44
CA LEU A 23 33.41 19.73 10.52
C LEU A 23 34.44 18.78 9.90
N TYR A 24 35.12 18.00 10.74
CA TYR A 24 35.94 16.90 10.25
C TYR A 24 35.04 15.72 9.85
N ILE A 25 35.07 15.34 8.58
CA ILE A 25 34.41 14.14 8.07
C ILE A 25 35.48 13.05 7.95
N PRO A 26 35.57 12.12 8.91
CA PRO A 26 36.54 11.04 8.84
C PRO A 26 36.27 10.19 7.60
N ARG A 27 37.28 10.05 6.74
CA ARG A 27 37.23 9.12 5.62
C ARG A 27 37.50 7.72 6.16
N THR A 28 36.45 6.93 6.28
CA THR A 28 36.56 5.50 6.64
C THR A 28 36.67 4.63 5.39
N ASP A 29 36.30 5.19 4.24
CA ASP A 29 36.28 4.50 2.97
C ASP A 29 37.70 4.55 2.38
N GLY A 30 38.31 3.39 2.11
CA GLY A 30 39.63 3.16 1.51
C GLY A 30 39.75 3.63 0.05
N GLY A 31 38.94 4.63 -0.32
CA GLY A 31 39.00 5.35 -1.57
C GLY A 31 38.51 4.56 -2.78
N VAL A 32 39.00 4.98 -3.94
CA VAL A 32 38.57 4.46 -5.24
C VAL A 32 38.92 2.97 -5.41
N ALA A 33 40.07 2.55 -4.89
CA ALA A 33 40.51 1.16 -4.98
C ALA A 33 39.57 0.22 -4.22
N GLU A 34 39.10 0.61 -3.02
CA GLU A 34 38.14 -0.20 -2.27
C GLU A 34 36.77 -0.24 -2.98
N ALA A 35 36.32 0.88 -3.55
CA ALA A 35 35.05 0.97 -4.27
C ALA A 35 35.01 0.14 -5.57
N ILE A 36 36.14 0.01 -6.28
CA ILE A 36 36.23 -0.78 -7.51
C ILE A 36 36.52 -2.26 -7.20
N GLY A 37 37.34 -2.53 -6.18
CA GLY A 37 37.84 -3.88 -5.88
C GLY A 37 36.88 -4.76 -5.07
N HIS A 38 35.88 -4.19 -4.41
CA HIS A 38 34.96 -4.94 -3.55
C HIS A 38 33.52 -4.81 -4.05
N TRP A 39 32.96 -5.91 -4.55
CA TRP A 39 31.51 -6.01 -4.68
C TRP A 39 30.95 -6.08 -3.26
N ASN A 40 30.43 -4.96 -2.77
CA ASN A 40 29.67 -4.92 -1.53
C ASN A 40 28.42 -5.80 -1.70
N THR A 41 28.53 -7.10 -1.46
CA THR A 41 27.36 -7.92 -1.17
C THR A 41 26.73 -7.28 0.05
N VAL A 42 25.52 -6.75 -0.10
CA VAL A 42 24.76 -6.23 1.04
C VAL A 42 24.79 -7.31 2.10
N ASN A 43 25.56 -7.07 3.16
CA ASN A 43 25.59 -7.97 4.30
C ASN A 43 24.16 -8.00 4.81
N GLN A 44 23.45 -9.10 4.55
CA GLN A 44 22.10 -9.37 5.07
C GLN A 44 22.07 -9.23 6.60
N ASN A 45 23.25 -9.32 7.22
CA ASN A 45 23.55 -9.14 8.62
C ASN A 45 23.82 -7.67 9.00
N ARG A 46 23.21 -6.69 8.32
CA ARG A 46 23.03 -5.35 8.90
C ARG A 46 22.00 -5.43 10.03
N THR A 47 22.36 -6.15 11.08
CA THR A 47 21.71 -6.07 12.40
C THR A 47 21.81 -4.66 12.98
N ASP A 48 22.68 -3.82 12.43
CA ASP A 48 22.93 -2.45 12.88
C ASP A 48 21.98 -1.42 12.27
N ILE A 49 21.17 -1.81 11.28
CA ILE A 49 19.91 -1.12 11.03
C ILE A 49 18.86 -1.83 11.89
N VAL A 50 19.07 -1.82 13.21
CA VAL A 50 17.92 -1.72 14.11
C VAL A 50 17.29 -0.39 13.75
N GLN A 51 16.42 -0.40 12.72
CA GLN A 51 15.41 0.61 12.52
C GLN A 51 14.92 0.91 13.93
N LYS A 52 15.21 2.10 14.46
CA LYS A 52 14.76 2.52 15.80
C LYS A 52 13.26 2.59 15.69
N MET A 53 12.65 1.43 15.86
CA MET A 53 11.27 1.20 15.57
C MET A 53 10.51 2.22 16.41
N PRO A 54 9.59 2.99 15.80
CA PRO A 54 8.91 4.04 16.52
C PRO A 54 8.19 3.44 17.72
N ARG A 55 8.21 4.16 18.84
CA ARG A 55 7.47 3.77 20.04
C ARG A 55 5.98 3.76 19.72
N ASP A 56 5.27 2.77 20.26
CA ASP A 56 3.83 2.70 20.11
C ASP A 56 3.13 3.44 21.25
N TYR A 57 3.02 4.76 21.10
CA TYR A 57 2.40 5.62 22.10
C TYR A 57 0.94 5.24 22.40
N ILE A 58 0.21 4.62 21.46
CA ILE A 58 -1.20 4.27 21.67
C ILE A 58 -1.31 3.12 22.68
N THR A 59 -0.53 2.05 22.49
CA THR A 59 -0.53 0.92 23.43
C THR A 59 0.09 1.30 24.77
N MET A 60 1.18 2.08 24.76
CA MET A 60 1.81 2.59 25.98
C MET A 60 0.86 3.48 26.79
N ASN A 61 0.15 4.41 26.16
CA ASN A 61 -0.78 5.30 26.87
C ASN A 61 -1.97 4.52 27.46
N ARG A 62 -2.49 3.54 26.71
CA ARG A 62 -3.53 2.64 27.21
C ARG A 62 -3.05 1.84 28.43
N GLY A 63 -1.81 1.36 28.40
CA GLY A 63 -1.20 0.65 29.53
C GLY A 63 -0.97 1.55 30.74
N ALA A 64 -0.50 2.77 30.52
CA ALA A 64 -0.28 3.76 31.57
C ALA A 64 -1.59 4.14 32.27
N LEU A 65 -2.67 4.35 31.50
CA LEU A 65 -4.01 4.60 32.04
C LEU A 65 -4.51 3.41 32.88
N LYS A 66 -4.31 2.17 32.39
CA LYS A 66 -4.69 0.96 33.15
C LYS A 66 -3.92 0.81 34.45
N ALA A 67 -2.68 1.29 34.50
CA ALA A 67 -1.85 1.30 35.69
C ALA A 67 -2.15 2.47 36.64
N GLY A 68 -3.07 3.37 36.28
CA GLY A 68 -3.50 4.50 37.12
C GLY A 68 -2.62 5.75 37.01
N TYR A 69 -1.72 5.84 36.03
CA TYR A 69 -0.93 7.05 35.81
C TYR A 69 -1.78 8.14 35.16
N THR A 70 -1.70 9.35 35.70
CA THR A 70 -2.53 10.50 35.28
C THR A 70 -1.68 11.72 34.93
N THR A 71 -0.45 11.81 35.44
CA THR A 71 0.42 12.98 35.25
C THR A 71 1.48 12.73 34.17
N ALA A 72 1.82 13.74 33.37
CA ALA A 72 2.83 13.62 32.30
C ALA A 72 4.20 13.09 32.79
N ARG A 73 4.63 13.45 34.01
CA ARG A 73 5.86 12.93 34.63
C ARG A 73 5.81 11.41 34.87
N GLU A 74 4.65 10.91 35.27
CA GLU A 74 4.42 9.48 35.51
C GLU A 74 4.41 8.70 34.21
N TYR A 75 3.79 9.25 33.15
CA TYR A 75 3.86 8.68 31.81
C TYR A 75 5.30 8.59 31.32
N ASN A 76 6.12 9.62 31.56
CA ASN A 76 7.54 9.56 31.20
C ASN A 76 8.31 8.47 31.95
N LEU A 77 7.94 8.18 33.20
CA LEU A 77 8.51 7.07 33.96
C LEU A 77 8.05 5.72 33.37
N TYR A 78 6.76 5.61 33.08
CA TYR A 78 6.16 4.43 32.44
C TYR A 78 6.80 4.14 31.08
N TYR A 79 7.09 5.16 30.28
CA TYR A 79 7.74 4.98 28.98
C TYR A 79 9.17 4.46 29.08
N LYS A 80 9.89 4.80 30.15
CA LYS A 80 11.25 4.29 30.39
C LYS A 80 11.21 2.83 30.81
N GLU A 81 10.23 2.44 31.62
CA GLU A 81 10.09 1.09 32.13
C GLU A 81 9.45 0.12 31.12
N LYS A 82 8.45 0.58 30.37
CA LYS A 82 7.66 -0.22 29.41
C LYS A 82 7.86 0.29 27.99
N ASP A 83 9.03 0.01 27.42
CA ASP A 83 9.36 0.43 26.05
C ASP A 83 8.72 -0.51 25.00
N ILE A 84 7.49 -0.21 24.60
CA ILE A 84 6.78 -0.95 23.54
C ILE A 84 7.06 -0.29 22.19
N ARG A 85 7.66 -1.05 21.27
CA ARG A 85 7.91 -0.60 19.89
C ARG A 85 6.85 -1.16 18.96
N ARG A 86 6.47 -0.38 17.94
CA ARG A 86 5.55 -0.87 16.90
C ARG A 86 6.14 -2.12 16.26
N LYS A 87 5.36 -3.15 16.02
CA LYS A 87 5.84 -4.19 15.11
C LYS A 87 5.88 -3.56 13.73
N GLU A 88 6.94 -3.78 12.95
CA GLU A 88 6.97 -3.35 11.54
C GLU A 88 5.78 -4.05 10.89
N GLU A 89 4.76 -3.24 10.59
CA GLU A 89 3.53 -3.67 9.97
C GLU A 89 3.90 -4.46 8.74
N GLU A 90 3.24 -5.59 8.58
CA GLU A 90 3.53 -6.64 7.60
C GLU A 90 3.25 -6.18 6.14
N CYS A 91 3.17 -4.88 5.90
CA CYS A 91 2.87 -4.23 4.63
C CYS A 91 4.05 -4.20 3.66
N THR A 92 5.25 -4.65 4.06
CA THR A 92 6.43 -4.70 3.17
C THR A 92 7.23 -5.99 3.30
N ARG A 93 6.71 -6.98 4.03
CA ARG A 93 7.34 -8.30 4.09
C ARG A 93 6.86 -9.13 2.91
N LEU A 94 7.40 -8.86 1.72
CA LEU A 94 7.85 -9.98 0.90
C LEU A 94 8.65 -10.85 1.86
N LYS A 95 8.07 -11.99 2.26
CA LYS A 95 8.59 -12.83 3.35
C LYS A 95 10.09 -12.92 3.19
N LYS A 96 10.84 -12.50 4.21
CA LYS A 96 12.31 -12.48 4.21
C LYS A 96 12.81 -13.91 3.99
N GLY A 97 13.01 -14.27 2.72
CA GLY A 97 13.29 -15.62 2.26
C GLY A 97 12.90 -15.77 0.78
N PRO A 98 13.53 -16.68 0.02
CA PRO A 98 13.09 -16.98 -1.34
C PRO A 98 11.62 -17.42 -1.29
N LEU A 99 10.76 -16.81 -2.12
CA LEU A 99 9.39 -17.29 -2.26
C LEU A 99 9.47 -18.76 -2.65
N LYS A 100 8.80 -19.64 -1.88
CA LYS A 100 8.65 -21.06 -2.22
C LYS A 100 7.70 -21.16 -3.41
N LEU A 101 8.22 -20.94 -4.60
CA LEU A 101 7.49 -21.10 -5.84
C LEU A 101 7.63 -22.55 -6.29
N PRO A 102 6.58 -23.18 -6.82
CA PRO A 102 6.73 -24.48 -7.45
C PRO A 102 7.70 -24.37 -8.62
N ALA A 103 8.48 -25.43 -8.87
CA ALA A 103 9.51 -25.43 -9.92
C ALA A 103 8.95 -25.15 -11.33
N ASP A 104 7.65 -25.41 -11.54
CA ASP A 104 6.92 -25.18 -12.79
C ASP A 104 6.22 -23.81 -12.88
N MET A 105 6.43 -22.92 -11.90
CA MET A 105 5.81 -21.60 -11.91
C MET A 105 6.56 -20.65 -12.85
N THR A 106 5.87 -20.23 -13.91
CA THR A 106 6.33 -19.14 -14.77
C THR A 106 5.73 -17.82 -14.29
N PHE A 107 6.56 -16.78 -14.17
CA PHE A 107 6.09 -15.43 -13.87
C PHE A 107 5.50 -14.75 -15.10
N GLY A 108 4.57 -13.83 -14.89
CA GLY A 108 3.92 -13.06 -15.94
C GLY A 108 2.53 -13.57 -16.29
N ILE A 109 1.93 -12.97 -17.33
CA ILE A 109 0.59 -13.31 -17.80
C ILE A 109 0.76 -14.25 -19.00
N PRO A 110 0.15 -15.46 -19.00
CA PRO A 110 0.22 -16.34 -20.16
C PRO A 110 -0.43 -15.68 -21.37
N ALA A 111 0.06 -16.00 -22.57
CA ALA A 111 -0.55 -15.51 -23.80
C ALA A 111 -2.01 -15.98 -23.86
N ARG A 112 -2.92 -15.06 -24.18
CA ARG A 112 -4.32 -15.40 -24.44
C ARG A 112 -4.36 -16.41 -25.59
N PRO A 113 -5.06 -17.55 -25.45
CA PRO A 113 -5.20 -18.49 -26.56
C PRO A 113 -5.86 -17.78 -27.76
N PRO A 114 -5.36 -17.99 -28.99
CA PRO A 114 -5.95 -17.39 -30.17
C PRO A 114 -7.37 -17.91 -30.37
N THR A 115 -8.22 -17.10 -31.00
CA THR A 115 -9.53 -17.56 -31.46
C THR A 115 -9.32 -18.77 -32.39
N PRO A 116 -9.98 -19.91 -32.17
CA PRO A 116 -9.80 -21.09 -33.00
C PRO A 116 -10.20 -20.75 -34.44
N ILE A 117 -9.26 -20.88 -35.39
CA ILE A 117 -9.51 -20.53 -36.79
C ILE A 117 -10.67 -21.35 -37.39
N PHE A 118 -10.84 -22.57 -36.90
CA PHE A 118 -11.92 -23.47 -37.30
C PHE A 118 -13.31 -22.87 -37.04
N ASP A 119 -13.53 -22.26 -35.87
CA ASP A 119 -14.82 -21.65 -35.52
C ASP A 119 -15.14 -20.42 -36.40
N ILE A 120 -14.11 -19.74 -36.89
CA ILE A 120 -14.23 -18.62 -37.83
C ILE A 120 -14.61 -19.14 -39.22
N LEU A 121 -13.89 -20.15 -39.72
CA LEU A 121 -14.12 -20.75 -41.04
C LEU A 121 -15.50 -21.42 -41.15
N GLN A 122 -15.96 -22.03 -40.05
CA GLN A 122 -17.30 -22.61 -39.98
C GLN A 122 -18.40 -21.61 -39.67
N HIS A 123 -18.08 -20.32 -39.53
CA HIS A 123 -19.04 -19.26 -39.19
C HIS A 123 -19.84 -19.51 -37.90
N ARG A 124 -19.29 -20.25 -36.94
CA ARG A 124 -20.01 -20.58 -35.69
C ARG A 124 -20.40 -19.34 -34.89
N TYR A 125 -19.56 -18.32 -34.90
CA TYR A 125 -19.86 -17.03 -34.25
C TYR A 125 -21.02 -16.28 -34.92
N LYS A 126 -21.18 -16.42 -36.24
CA LYS A 126 -22.36 -15.88 -36.95
C LYS A 126 -23.62 -16.62 -36.51
N GLU A 127 -23.56 -17.94 -36.42
CA GLU A 127 -24.70 -18.76 -35.99
C GLU A 127 -25.14 -18.43 -34.56
N LEU A 128 -24.18 -18.34 -33.62
CA LEU A 128 -24.42 -17.91 -32.24
C LEU A 128 -25.07 -16.53 -32.17
N TRP A 129 -24.57 -15.58 -32.98
CA TRP A 129 -25.15 -14.23 -33.02
C TRP A 129 -26.59 -14.25 -33.55
N MET A 130 -26.86 -15.00 -34.63
CA MET A 130 -28.21 -15.15 -35.18
C MET A 130 -29.17 -15.77 -34.17
N GLU A 131 -28.72 -16.77 -33.40
CA GLU A 131 -29.50 -17.39 -32.35
C GLU A 131 -29.82 -16.41 -31.22
N GLN A 132 -28.83 -15.62 -30.79
CA GLN A 132 -29.03 -14.57 -29.80
C GLN A 132 -30.05 -13.53 -30.27
N GLN A 133 -29.98 -13.09 -31.53
CA GLN A 133 -30.95 -12.14 -32.10
C GLN A 133 -32.38 -12.74 -32.15
N ARG A 134 -32.50 -14.03 -32.50
CA ARG A 134 -33.79 -14.73 -32.45
C ARG A 134 -34.35 -14.77 -31.03
N ALA A 135 -33.52 -15.13 -30.04
CA ALA A 135 -33.93 -15.18 -28.64
C ALA A 135 -34.39 -13.79 -28.12
N LEU A 136 -33.64 -12.73 -28.44
CA LEU A 136 -34.03 -11.35 -28.09
C LEU A 136 -35.36 -10.95 -28.72
N THR A 137 -35.58 -11.29 -29.98
CA THR A 137 -36.84 -11.00 -30.68
C THR A 137 -38.01 -11.75 -30.06
N VAL A 138 -37.81 -13.00 -29.63
CA VAL A 138 -38.84 -13.80 -28.94
C VAL A 138 -39.16 -13.16 -27.58
N ALA A 139 -38.15 -12.83 -26.78
CA ALA A 139 -38.36 -12.18 -25.48
C ALA A 139 -39.13 -10.86 -25.59
N GLN A 140 -38.77 -9.99 -26.56
CA GLN A 140 -39.51 -8.74 -26.81
C GLN A 140 -40.96 -8.97 -27.21
N ARG A 141 -41.23 -10.02 -28.00
CA ARG A 141 -42.60 -10.40 -28.38
C ARG A 141 -43.41 -10.93 -27.20
N GLU A 142 -42.76 -11.60 -26.25
CA GLU A 142 -43.42 -12.05 -25.01
C GLU A 142 -43.72 -10.88 -24.09
N GLU A 143 -42.77 -9.97 -23.86
CA GLU A 143 -42.97 -8.76 -23.06
C GLU A 143 -44.09 -7.87 -23.63
N THR A 144 -44.11 -7.65 -24.95
CA THR A 144 -45.18 -6.87 -25.59
C THR A 144 -46.55 -7.55 -25.47
N LYS A 145 -46.63 -8.87 -25.59
CA LYS A 145 -47.88 -9.62 -25.35
C LYS A 145 -48.36 -9.48 -23.91
N GLU A 146 -47.47 -9.59 -22.93
CA GLU A 146 -47.82 -9.42 -21.51
C GLU A 146 -48.34 -8.00 -21.22
N VAL A 147 -47.68 -6.97 -21.76
CA VAL A 147 -48.13 -5.57 -21.62
C VAL A 147 -49.53 -5.39 -22.22
N ILE A 148 -49.79 -5.95 -23.41
CA ILE A 148 -51.10 -5.87 -24.07
C ILE A 148 -52.17 -6.57 -23.22
N ILE A 149 -51.89 -7.79 -22.71
CA ILE A 149 -52.82 -8.53 -21.84
C ILE A 149 -53.11 -7.76 -20.56
N LEU A 150 -52.09 -7.18 -19.92
CA LEU A 150 -52.25 -6.36 -18.72
C LEU A 150 -53.09 -5.11 -19.01
N GLN A 151 -52.87 -4.41 -20.12
CA GLN A 151 -53.70 -3.25 -20.52
C GLN A 151 -55.16 -3.62 -20.77
N HIS A 152 -55.43 -4.74 -21.43
CA HIS A 152 -56.81 -5.21 -21.62
C HIS A 152 -57.48 -5.59 -20.29
N SER A 153 -56.74 -6.21 -19.35
CA SER A 153 -57.27 -6.56 -18.02
C SER A 153 -57.60 -5.33 -17.16
N THR A 154 -56.76 -4.29 -17.18
CA THR A 154 -56.98 -3.05 -16.43
C THR A 154 -58.12 -2.21 -17.01
N ALA A 155 -58.23 -2.15 -18.34
CA ALA A 155 -59.34 -1.50 -19.03
C ALA A 155 -60.70 -2.18 -18.76
N THR A 156 -60.70 -3.51 -18.53
CA THR A 156 -61.92 -4.25 -18.17
C THR A 156 -62.32 -4.01 -16.72
N ARG A 157 -61.34 -3.86 -15.81
CA ARG A 157 -61.58 -3.55 -14.39
C ARG A 157 -62.14 -2.14 -14.15
N GLN A 158 -61.77 -1.16 -14.98
CA GLN A 158 -62.29 0.21 -14.89
C GLN A 158 -63.74 0.37 -15.42
N LYS A 159 -64.29 -0.64 -16.11
CA LYS A 159 -65.65 -0.61 -16.69
C LYS A 159 -66.72 -1.26 -15.81
N LEU A 160 -66.41 -1.70 -14.59
CA LEU A 160 -67.39 -2.26 -13.68
C LEU A 160 -67.98 -1.17 -12.76
N PRO A 161 -69.32 -1.03 -12.77
CA PRO A 161 -70.14 -0.42 -11.75
C PRO A 161 -69.61 -0.46 -10.32
N VAL A 162 -69.06 0.60 -9.72
CA VAL A 162 -69.04 0.62 -8.25
C VAL A 162 -70.49 0.81 -7.80
N SER A 163 -71.18 -0.29 -7.53
CA SER A 163 -72.51 -0.27 -6.91
C SER A 163 -72.34 0.18 -5.46
N HIS A 164 -72.72 1.44 -5.18
CA HIS A 164 -72.80 1.93 -3.82
C HIS A 164 -74.12 1.46 -3.15
N PRO A 165 -74.08 1.15 -1.83
CA PRO A 165 -75.20 0.58 -1.08
C PRO A 165 -76.36 1.56 -0.86
#